data_AF-A0A6I5RIY7-F1
#
_entry.id   AF-A0A6I5RIY7-F1
#
_cell.length_a   1.000
_cell.length_b   1.000
_cell.length_c   1.000
_cell.angle_alpha   90.00
_cell.angle_beta   90.00
_cell.angle_gamma   90.00
#
_symmetry.space_group_name_H-M   'P 1'
#
loop_
_entity.id
_entity.type
_entity.pdbx_description
1 polymer ?
#
loop_
_entity_poly.entity_id
_entity_poly.type
_entity_poly.pdbx_seq_one_letter_code
_entity_poly.pdbx_strand_id
1 'polypeptide(L)'
;ADTALLREEPDARIGAEEASAAIANLRSDYERRLGQSPFDKEEITYDDKAARLEEVYSGEAEAQITDPAIYALLNARAVQEFVDGKQQRCFGLHPLVVDILADQERLPKSSRGEVSGGSI
;
A
#
# COMPACT_ATOMS: atom_id res chain seq x y z
N ALA A 1 21.38 11.10 21.84
CA ALA A 1 20.49 10.88 22.99
C ALA A 1 19.16 10.44 22.42
N ASP A 2 18.83 9.17 22.65
CA ASP A 2 17.63 8.50 22.16
C ASP A 2 16.66 8.48 23.34
N THR A 3 15.65 9.35 23.30
CA THR A 3 14.62 9.47 24.35
C THR A 3 13.27 9.04 23.80
N ALA A 4 13.23 7.86 23.17
CA ALA A 4 11.98 7.13 23.06
C ALA A 4 11.69 6.50 24.43
N LEU A 5 10.81 7.12 25.21
CA LEU A 5 10.29 6.55 26.47
C LEU A 5 9.50 5.28 26.14
N LEU A 6 10.16 4.12 26.20
CA LEU A 6 9.47 2.83 26.30
C LEU A 6 8.81 2.81 27.69
N ARG A 7 7.51 2.47 27.76
CA ARG A 7 6.80 2.31 29.04
C ARG A 7 7.63 1.40 29.95
N GLU A 8 8.12 1.93 31.07
CA GLU A 8 8.74 1.13 32.13
C GLU A 8 7.65 0.41 32.94
N GLU A 9 6.94 -0.50 32.29
CA GLU A 9 5.95 -1.37 32.95
C GLU A 9 6.36 -2.84 32.71
N PRO A 10 6.39 -3.68 33.75
CA PRO A 10 6.91 -5.06 33.67
C PRO A 10 6.08 -6.02 32.80
N ASP A 11 5.00 -5.55 32.18
CA ASP A 11 4.12 -6.31 31.29
C ASP A 11 3.72 -5.47 30.05
N ALA A 12 4.70 -4.81 29.42
CA ALA A 12 4.55 -3.98 28.21
C ALA A 12 4.11 -4.77 26.97
N ARG A 13 2.89 -5.31 27.01
CA ARG A 13 2.23 -5.96 25.86
C ARG A 13 1.55 -4.88 25.03
N ILE A 14 1.57 -5.07 23.71
CA ILE A 14 0.82 -4.23 22.78
C ILE A 14 -0.66 -4.53 23.00
N GLY A 15 -1.42 -3.53 23.46
CA GLY A 15 -2.87 -3.61 23.61
C GLY A 15 -3.58 -3.38 22.28
N ALA A 16 -4.90 -3.62 22.28
CA ALA A 16 -5.72 -3.43 21.08
C ALA A 16 -5.71 -1.97 20.60
N GLU A 17 -5.76 -1.00 21.52
CA GLU A 17 -5.73 0.43 21.18
C GLU A 17 -4.39 0.84 20.54
N GLU A 18 -3.26 0.38 21.09
CA GLU A 18 -1.94 0.64 20.49
C GLU A 18 -1.80 -0.01 19.12
N ALA A 19 -2.32 -1.22 18.93
CA ALA A 19 -2.34 -1.88 17.63
C ALA A 19 -3.17 -1.11 16.60
N SER A 20 -4.38 -0.66 16.97
CA SER A 20 -5.24 0.16 16.10
C SER A 20 -4.57 1.49 15.74
N ALA A 21 -3.94 2.17 16.71
CA ALA A 21 -3.22 3.41 16.46
C ALA A 21 -2.02 3.19 15.52
N ALA A 22 -1.28 2.08 15.68
CA ALA A 22 -0.19 1.73 14.79
C ALA A 22 -0.66 1.48 13.34
N ILE A 23 -1.78 0.77 13.16
CA ILE A 23 -2.39 0.53 11.84
C ILE A 23 -2.83 1.85 11.20
N ALA A 24 -3.50 2.72 11.97
CA ALA A 24 -3.91 4.04 11.48
C ALA A 24 -2.71 4.88 11.02
N ASN A 25 -1.63 4.89 11.81
CA ASN A 25 -0.39 5.57 11.43
C ASN A 25 0.24 5.00 10.15
N LEU A 26 0.24 3.67 9.99
CA LEU A 26 0.73 3.02 8.77
C LEU A 26 -0.12 3.37 7.55
N ARG A 27 -1.45 3.42 7.71
CA ARG A 27 -2.38 3.83 6.63
C ARG A 27 -2.08 5.25 6.17
N SER A 28 -1.97 6.19 7.11
CA SER A 28 -1.60 7.58 6.79
C SER A 28 -0.21 7.71 6.17
N ASP A 29 0.73 6.80 6.51
CA ASP A 29 2.03 6.75 5.85
C ASP A 29 1.92 6.31 4.38
N TYR A 30 1.12 5.28 4.09
CA TYR A 30 0.84 4.86 2.72
C TYR A 30 0.15 5.96 1.90
N GLU A 31 -0.87 6.62 2.45
CA GLU A 31 -1.54 7.76 1.79
C GLU A 31 -0.54 8.85 1.39
N ARG A 32 0.38 9.21 2.30
CA ARG A 32 1.42 10.22 2.02
C ARG A 32 2.37 9.79 0.93
N ARG A 33 2.77 8.51 0.91
CA ARG A 33 3.69 7.96 -0.10
C ARG A 33 3.05 7.83 -1.48
N LEU A 34 1.73 7.62 -1.53
CA LEU A 34 0.95 7.62 -2.78
C LEU A 34 0.80 9.03 -3.36
N GLY A 35 1.02 10.08 -2.55
CA GLY A 35 1.08 11.45 -3.01
C GLY A 35 2.19 11.70 -4.05
N GLN A 36 2.20 12.92 -4.57
CA GLN A 36 3.26 13.36 -5.48
C GLN A 36 4.59 13.48 -4.72
N SER A 37 5.64 12.84 -5.23
CA SER A 37 6.97 12.92 -4.65
C SER A 37 7.82 13.91 -5.45
N PRO A 38 8.54 14.84 -4.80
CA PRO A 38 9.45 15.76 -5.50
C PRO A 38 10.72 15.05 -6.02
N PHE A 39 10.89 13.77 -5.70
CA PHE A 39 12.03 12.96 -6.13
C PHE A 39 11.71 12.06 -7.33
N ASP A 40 10.44 12.05 -7.78
CA ASP A 40 10.07 11.34 -9.00
C ASP A 40 10.73 12.05 -10.20
N LYS A 41 11.36 11.28 -11.10
CA LYS A 41 12.07 11.85 -12.27
C LYS A 41 11.13 12.54 -13.26
N GLU A 42 9.90 12.06 -13.30
CA GLU A 42 8.81 12.58 -14.11
C GLU A 42 7.71 13.04 -13.15
N GLU A 43 6.89 13.99 -13.59
CA GLU A 43 5.71 14.36 -12.83
C GLU A 43 4.69 13.23 -12.91
N ILE A 44 4.53 12.49 -11.81
CA ILE A 44 3.56 11.40 -11.68
C ILE A 44 2.55 11.82 -10.62
N THR A 45 1.33 12.09 -11.04
CA THR A 45 0.26 12.51 -10.14
C THR A 45 -0.22 11.33 -9.28
N TYR A 46 -0.97 11.65 -8.23
CA TYR A 46 -1.64 10.63 -7.45
C TYR A 46 -2.64 9.83 -8.32
N ASP A 47 -3.34 10.47 -9.25
CA ASP A 47 -4.30 9.79 -10.11
C ASP A 47 -3.62 8.80 -11.07
N ASP A 48 -2.44 9.14 -11.60
CA ASP A 48 -1.64 8.21 -12.41
C ASP A 48 -1.22 6.97 -11.61
N LYS A 49 -0.80 7.19 -10.36
CA LYS A 49 -0.43 6.11 -9.43
C LYS A 49 -1.65 5.24 -9.10
N ALA A 50 -2.79 5.84 -8.81
CA ALA A 50 -4.01 5.15 -8.46
C ALA A 50 -4.56 4.31 -9.63
N ALA A 51 -4.59 4.88 -10.85
CA ALA A 51 -4.97 4.15 -12.05
C ALA A 51 -4.06 2.94 -12.28
N ARG A 52 -2.73 3.11 -12.15
CA ARG A 52 -1.80 1.99 -12.28
C ARG A 52 -2.00 0.92 -11.20
N LEU A 53 -2.33 1.31 -9.96
CA LEU A 53 -2.64 0.35 -8.90
C LEU A 53 -3.91 -0.44 -9.19
N GLU A 54 -4.95 0.18 -9.77
CA GLU A 54 -6.17 -0.51 -10.21
C GLU A 54 -5.88 -1.54 -11.31
N GLU A 55 -5.03 -1.21 -12.28
CA GLU A 55 -4.60 -2.14 -13.33
C GLU A 55 -3.81 -3.33 -12.77
N VAL A 56 -2.88 -3.09 -11.84
CA VAL A 56 -2.13 -4.16 -11.16
C VAL A 56 -3.08 -5.03 -10.34
N TYR A 57 -4.02 -4.44 -9.60
CA TYR A 57 -5.01 -5.17 -8.80
C TYR A 57 -5.90 -6.06 -9.67
N SER A 58 -6.31 -5.56 -10.84
CA SER A 58 -7.16 -6.28 -11.79
C SER A 58 -6.41 -7.37 -12.56
N GLY A 59 -5.09 -7.46 -12.41
CA GLY A 59 -4.26 -8.47 -13.07
C GLY A 59 -4.04 -8.17 -14.56
N GLU A 60 -4.12 -6.90 -14.98
CA GLU A 60 -3.88 -6.51 -16.37
C GLU A 60 -2.44 -6.86 -16.79
N ALA A 61 -2.30 -7.42 -17.99
CA ALA A 61 -0.99 -7.90 -18.47
C ALA A 61 -0.01 -6.75 -18.68
N GLU A 62 -0.49 -5.60 -19.15
CA GLU A 62 0.33 -4.39 -19.38
C GLU A 62 0.83 -3.79 -18.06
N ALA A 63 0.09 -3.97 -16.96
CA ALA A 63 0.49 -3.52 -15.63
C ALA A 63 1.74 -4.26 -15.09
N GLN A 64 2.13 -5.37 -15.71
CA GLN A 64 3.34 -6.13 -15.39
C GLN A 64 4.60 -5.58 -16.08
N ILE A 65 4.43 -4.62 -17.00
CA ILE A 65 5.50 -3.90 -17.67
C ILE A 65 5.95 -2.75 -16.76
N THR A 66 7.25 -2.69 -16.50
CA THR A 66 7.82 -1.65 -15.65
C THR A 66 7.92 -0.33 -16.40
N ASP A 67 7.38 0.72 -15.80
CA ASP A 67 7.44 2.10 -16.29
C ASP A 67 7.70 3.07 -15.10
N PRO A 68 7.78 4.39 -15.34
CA PRO A 68 8.01 5.36 -14.26
C PRO A 68 6.99 5.26 -13.12
N ALA A 69 5.71 4.99 -13.41
CA ALA A 69 4.67 4.84 -12.39
C ALA A 69 4.92 3.61 -11.51
N ILE A 70 5.23 2.45 -12.09
CA ILE A 70 5.59 1.24 -11.32
C ILE A 70 6.84 1.47 -10.48
N TYR A 71 7.87 2.15 -10.99
CA TYR A 71 9.05 2.48 -10.19
C TYR A 71 8.72 3.40 -9.01
N ALA A 72 7.88 4.41 -9.21
CA ALA A 72 7.43 5.28 -8.13
C ALA A 72 6.64 4.48 -7.06
N LEU A 73 5.79 3.56 -7.50
CA LEU A 73 4.99 2.69 -6.62
C LEU A 73 5.84 1.67 -5.84
N LEU A 74 6.89 1.11 -6.47
CA LEU A 74 7.88 0.26 -5.80
C LEU A 74 8.66 1.05 -4.75
N ASN A 75 9.09 2.27 -5.06
CA ASN A 75 9.77 3.15 -4.11
C ASN A 75 8.85 3.55 -2.93
N ALA A 76 7.56 3.77 -3.20
CA ALA A 76 6.54 4.01 -2.18
C ALA A 76 6.22 2.75 -1.34
N ARG A 77 6.69 1.57 -1.76
CA ARG A 77 6.32 0.25 -1.21
C ARG A 77 4.83 -0.07 -1.35
N ALA A 78 4.14 0.62 -2.26
CA ALA A 78 2.72 0.39 -2.53
C ALA A 78 2.48 -0.88 -3.35
N VAL A 79 3.48 -1.26 -4.16
CA VAL A 79 3.53 -2.48 -4.96
C VAL A 79 4.73 -3.33 -4.51
N GLN A 80 4.57 -4.65 -4.58
CA GLN A 80 5.62 -5.64 -4.36
C GLN A 80 5.81 -6.51 -5.60
N GLU A 81 7.06 -6.80 -5.92
CA GLU A 81 7.43 -7.76 -6.97
C GLU A 81 7.50 -9.17 -6.37
N PHE A 82 6.89 -10.14 -7.06
CA PHE A 82 7.00 -11.56 -6.74
C PHE A 82 6.99 -12.41 -8.02
N VAL A 83 7.20 -13.72 -7.85
CA VAL A 83 7.18 -14.68 -8.95
C VAL A 83 5.93 -15.54 -8.81
N ASP A 84 5.15 -15.64 -9.89
CA ASP A 84 3.92 -16.44 -9.90
C ASP A 84 4.21 -17.95 -10.04
N GLY A 85 3.15 -18.76 -10.01
CA GLY A 85 3.24 -20.21 -10.18
C GLY A 85 3.76 -20.67 -11.56
N LYS A 86 3.90 -19.78 -12.53
CA LYS A 86 4.47 -20.02 -13.87
C LYS A 86 5.89 -19.45 -14.02
N GLN A 87 6.51 -19.06 -12.91
CA GLN A 87 7.84 -18.46 -12.88
C GLN A 87 7.94 -17.11 -13.61
N GLN A 88 6.83 -16.38 -13.72
CA GLN A 88 6.80 -15.04 -14.31
C GLN A 88 6.85 -14.00 -13.21
N ARG A 89 7.63 -12.94 -13.44
CA ARG A 89 7.62 -11.76 -12.58
C ARG A 89 6.25 -11.12 -12.63
N CYS A 90 5.68 -10.83 -11.47
CA CYS A 90 4.44 -10.11 -11.33
C CYS A 90 4.48 -9.11 -10.17
N PHE A 91 3.56 -8.17 -10.22
CA PHE A 91 3.36 -7.13 -9.23
C PHE A 91 2.04 -7.33 -8.49
N GLY A 92 2.02 -6.99 -7.21
CA GLY A 92 0.80 -6.99 -6.39
C GLY A 92 0.82 -5.86 -5.38
N LEU A 93 -0.36 -5.52 -4.88
CA LEU A 93 -0.54 -4.39 -3.98
C LEU A 93 -0.28 -4.79 -2.54
N HIS A 94 0.23 -3.84 -1.76
CA HIS A 94 0.25 -3.97 -0.31
C HIS A 94 -1.20 -3.95 0.25
N PRO A 95 -1.56 -4.76 1.26
CA PRO A 95 -2.94 -4.83 1.76
C PRO A 95 -3.54 -3.50 2.21
N LEU A 96 -2.77 -2.66 2.91
CA LEU A 96 -3.23 -1.32 3.30
C LEU A 96 -3.50 -0.40 2.10
N VAL A 97 -2.82 -0.61 0.96
CA VAL A 97 -3.08 0.16 -0.26
C VAL A 97 -4.39 -0.29 -0.91
N VAL A 98 -4.67 -1.60 -0.88
CA VAL A 98 -5.97 -2.13 -1.32
C VAL A 98 -7.11 -1.49 -0.51
N ASP A 99 -6.96 -1.39 0.82
CA ASP A 99 -7.98 -0.76 1.65
C ASP A 99 -8.14 0.73 1.35
N ILE A 100 -7.04 1.46 1.15
CA ILE A 100 -7.08 2.90 0.81
C ILE A 100 -7.87 3.11 -0.49
N LEU A 101 -7.58 2.35 -1.54
CA LEU A 101 -8.28 2.47 -2.82
C LEU A 101 -9.74 2.05 -2.71
N ALA A 102 -10.04 1.03 -1.90
CA ALA A 102 -11.40 0.63 -1.61
C ALA A 102 -12.18 1.75 -0.91
N ASP A 103 -11.61 2.38 0.10
CA ASP A 103 -12.22 3.50 0.83
C ASP A 103 -12.45 4.74 -0.04
N GLN A 104 -11.67 4.87 -1.12
CA GLN A 104 -11.82 5.89 -2.15
C GLN A 104 -12.77 5.49 -3.29
N GLU A 105 -13.47 4.35 -3.16
CA GLU A 105 -14.38 3.79 -4.17
C GLU A 105 -13.73 3.46 -5.51
N ARG A 106 -12.40 3.31 -5.53
CA ARG A 106 -11.62 2.92 -6.71
C ARG A 106 -11.56 1.41 -6.92
N LEU A 107 -11.69 0.63 -5.84
CA LEU A 107 -11.78 -0.83 -5.89
C LEU A 107 -13.14 -1.34 -5.41
N PRO A 108 -13.65 -2.44 -6.01
CA PRO A 108 -14.95 -3.00 -5.63
C PRO A 108 -14.88 -3.60 -4.22
N LYS A 109 -15.81 -3.19 -3.36
CA LYS A 109 -16.06 -3.85 -2.06
C LYS A 109 -17.06 -4.99 -2.23
N SER A 110 -16.82 -6.10 -1.53
CA SER A 110 -17.80 -7.18 -1.43
C SER A 110 -19.05 -6.71 -0.65
N SER A 111 -20.11 -7.51 -0.66
CA SER A 111 -21.33 -7.24 0.10
C SER A 111 -21.13 -7.17 1.62
N ARG A 112 -19.98 -7.63 2.14
CA ARG A 112 -19.57 -7.52 3.54
C ARG A 112 -18.70 -6.30 3.83
N GLY A 113 -18.39 -5.49 2.82
CA GLY A 113 -17.47 -4.36 2.92
C GLY A 113 -15.99 -4.75 2.76
N GLU A 114 -15.69 -6.04 2.64
CA GLU A 114 -14.32 -6.56 2.50
C GLU A 114 -13.82 -6.43 1.05
N VAL A 115 -12.52 -6.19 0.86
CA VAL A 115 -11.85 -6.22 -0.45
C VAL A 115 -10.82 -7.35 -0.47
N SER A 116 -10.81 -8.13 -1.55
CA SER A 116 -9.85 -9.22 -1.69
C SER A 116 -8.42 -8.67 -1.66
N GLY A 117 -7.58 -9.21 -0.79
CA GLY A 117 -6.21 -8.75 -0.60
C GLY A 117 -6.04 -7.52 0.31
N GLY A 118 -7.12 -7.02 0.94
CA GLY A 118 -7.09 -5.95 1.93
C GLY A 118 -6.61 -6.39 3.33
N SER A 119 -6.42 -5.43 4.24
CA SER A 119 -6.11 -5.71 5.65
C SER A 119 -7.41 -5.82 6.45
N ILE A 120 -7.74 -7.06 6.81
CA ILE A 120 -8.93 -7.48 7.57
C ILE A 120 -9.04 -6.77 8.93
#